data_AF-A0A9X0B9R5-F1
#
_entry.id   AF-A0A9X0B9R5-F1
#
_cell.length_a   1.000
_cell.length_b   1.000
_cell.length_c   1.000
_cell.angle_alpha   90.00
_cell.angle_beta   90.00
_cell.angle_gamma   90.00
#
_symmetry.space_group_name_H-M   'P 1'
#
loop_
_entity.id
_entity.type
_entity.pdbx_description
1 polymer ?
#
loop_
_entity_poly.entity_id
_entity_poly.type
_entity_poly.pdbx_seq_one_letter_code
_entity_poly.pdbx_strand_id
1 'polypeptide(L)'
;MTVSLPSCDHASVCFSVSPSASKAPFRPRTQRERAIAIRASNPSEQKQDEDFLKDDPETFPAPLMLPGDDLASDPDAYTQSFQDWKYSKYRNSITASRKTIYVMQNPEIDSEVKFLHDWTTPLQSHRGGNDTNLKHPQPDDIRDYLAAFYHGLEVKILPSSTLRFVPWEPNLSKPKIKFLEYIGLQIGEERHRIRTRPAPDNIYKAQLDIADLLSAAEDLLPEDAFALVLLTNMDLYENEDDTFICGRAYGRRRVAIISSARYNPT
;
A
#
# COMPACT_ATOMS: atom_id res chain seq x y z
N MET A 1 17.86 19.88 1.99
CA MET A 1 17.15 20.58 3.08
C MET A 1 16.44 19.51 3.89
N THR A 2 17.00 19.19 5.05
CA THR A 2 16.45 18.28 6.05
C THR A 2 15.29 19.00 6.74
N VAL A 3 14.07 18.51 6.55
CA VAL A 3 12.92 19.01 7.31
C VAL A 3 13.07 18.46 8.73
N SER A 4 13.45 19.31 9.68
CA SER A 4 13.36 18.95 11.09
C SER A 4 11.88 18.95 11.45
N LEU A 5 11.28 17.75 11.53
CA LEU A 5 9.97 17.61 12.13
C LEU A 5 10.03 18.19 13.56
N PRO A 6 9.02 18.95 14.00
CA PRO A 6 8.98 19.44 15.37
C PRO A 6 9.13 18.25 16.32
N SER A 7 10.12 18.31 17.20
CA SER A 7 10.32 17.26 18.18
C SER A 7 9.08 17.20 19.05
N CYS A 8 8.50 16.01 19.16
CA CYS A 8 7.48 15.71 20.13
C CYS A 8 8.02 16.05 21.53
N ASP A 9 7.40 17.01 22.25
CA ASP A 9 7.81 17.43 23.61
C ASP A 9 7.50 16.37 24.69
N HIS A 10 6.98 15.21 24.29
CA HIS A 10 6.70 14.11 25.20
C HIS A 10 8.02 13.46 25.63
N ALA A 11 8.35 13.58 26.91
CA ALA A 11 9.54 12.99 27.51
C ALA A 11 9.45 11.45 27.68
N SER A 12 8.30 10.86 27.42
CA SER A 12 8.03 9.43 27.62
C SER A 12 7.02 8.90 26.62
N VAL A 13 7.25 7.68 26.13
CA VAL A 13 6.25 6.92 25.35
C VAL A 13 5.22 6.34 26.32
N CYS A 14 3.94 6.40 25.94
CA CYS A 14 2.85 5.88 26.74
C CYS A 14 2.39 4.53 26.20
N PHE A 15 2.50 3.48 27.03
CA PHE A 15 2.03 2.13 26.72
C PHE A 15 0.77 1.73 27.51
N SER A 16 0.20 2.66 28.28
CA SER A 16 -1.00 2.40 29.05
C SER A 16 -2.23 2.32 28.16
N VAL A 17 -3.15 1.42 28.48
CA VAL A 17 -4.41 1.26 27.77
C VAL A 17 -5.26 2.53 27.91
N SER A 18 -5.98 2.91 26.85
CA SER A 18 -6.91 4.04 26.92
C SER A 18 -8.04 3.76 27.94
N PRO A 19 -8.63 4.79 28.57
CA PRO A 19 -9.77 4.60 29.48
C PRO A 19 -10.97 3.93 28.80
N SER A 20 -11.15 4.14 27.49
CA SER A 20 -12.22 3.53 26.71
C SER A 20 -12.02 2.03 26.49
N ALA A 21 -10.78 1.54 26.65
CA ALA A 21 -10.49 0.13 26.49
C ALA A 21 -11.12 -0.76 27.55
N SER A 22 -11.59 -0.21 28.68
CA SER A 22 -12.35 -0.98 29.68
C SER A 22 -13.64 -1.60 29.13
N LYS A 23 -14.12 -1.12 27.97
CA LYS A 23 -15.31 -1.64 27.28
C LYS A 23 -15.03 -2.89 26.44
N ALA A 24 -13.78 -3.16 26.06
CA ALA A 24 -13.39 -4.44 25.45
C ALA A 24 -12.49 -5.23 26.42
N PRO A 25 -12.57 -6.56 26.42
CA PRO A 25 -11.77 -7.39 27.32
C PRO A 25 -10.31 -7.51 26.84
N PHE A 26 -9.57 -6.40 26.74
CA PHE A 26 -8.12 -6.47 26.49
C PHE A 26 -7.41 -6.91 27.77
N ARG A 27 -6.64 -7.99 27.66
CA ARG A 27 -5.63 -8.35 28.65
C ARG A 27 -4.32 -8.71 27.95
N PRO A 28 -3.16 -8.31 28.49
CA PRO A 28 -1.88 -8.83 28.05
C PRO A 28 -1.89 -10.36 28.05
N ARG A 29 -1.40 -10.97 26.98
CA ARG A 29 -1.27 -12.43 26.88
C ARG A 29 -0.04 -12.85 27.66
N THR A 30 -0.15 -13.88 28.48
CA THR A 30 0.99 -14.42 29.25
C THR A 30 2.05 -15.00 28.32
N GLN A 31 3.30 -15.10 28.78
CA GLN A 31 4.40 -15.77 28.05
C GLN A 31 3.99 -17.17 27.56
N ARG A 32 3.28 -17.95 28.40
CA ARG A 32 2.78 -19.28 28.04
C ARG A 32 1.75 -19.22 26.91
N GLU A 33 0.81 -18.29 26.96
CA GLU A 33 -0.19 -18.11 25.90
C GLU A 33 0.45 -17.68 24.57
N ARG A 34 1.43 -16.77 24.62
CA ARG A 34 2.22 -16.37 23.43
C ARG A 34 2.99 -17.55 22.84
N ALA A 35 3.66 -18.34 23.68
CA ALA A 35 4.38 -19.54 23.26
C ALA A 35 3.45 -20.60 22.63
N ILE A 36 2.21 -20.74 23.13
CA ILE A 36 1.21 -21.64 22.55
C ILE A 36 0.72 -21.11 21.20
N ALA A 37 0.47 -19.80 21.07
CA ALA A 37 -0.04 -19.19 19.85
C ALA A 37 0.89 -19.42 18.64
N ILE A 38 2.21 -19.43 18.88
CA ILE A 38 3.23 -19.66 17.83
C ILE A 38 3.54 -21.13 17.58
N ARG A 39 2.89 -22.09 18.25
CA ARG A 39 3.12 -23.51 17.98
C ARG A 39 2.69 -23.83 16.54
N ALA A 40 3.69 -23.97 15.66
CA ALA A 40 3.54 -24.76 14.45
C ALA A 40 3.23 -26.21 14.86
N SER A 41 2.49 -26.93 14.02
CA SER A 41 2.15 -28.34 14.26
C SER A 41 3.37 -29.27 14.45
N ASN A 42 4.58 -28.80 14.14
CA ASN A 42 5.83 -29.54 14.31
C ASN A 42 6.69 -28.93 15.44
N PRO A 43 6.89 -29.67 16.56
CA PRO A 43 7.73 -29.23 17.69
C PRO A 43 9.21 -29.00 17.35
N SER A 44 9.70 -29.56 16.24
CA SER A 44 11.10 -29.54 15.83
C SER A 44 11.60 -28.21 15.25
N GLU A 45 10.70 -27.27 14.93
CA GLU A 45 11.05 -25.95 14.36
C GLU A 45 11.15 -24.83 15.42
N GLN A 46 10.88 -25.13 16.70
CA GLN A 46 10.88 -24.11 17.74
C GLN A 46 12.29 -23.80 18.25
N LYS A 47 13.00 -22.90 17.58
CA LYS A 47 13.96 -22.05 18.31
C LYS A 47 13.12 -21.09 19.16
N GLN A 48 13.17 -21.26 20.47
CA GLN A 48 12.57 -20.29 21.40
C GLN A 48 13.39 -19.01 21.27
N ASP A 49 12.81 -18.00 20.65
CA ASP A 49 13.34 -16.66 20.71
C ASP A 49 13.00 -16.09 22.09
N GLU A 50 14.01 -16.05 22.97
CA GLU A 50 13.85 -15.57 24.34
C GLU A 50 13.34 -14.13 24.39
N ASP A 51 13.65 -13.30 23.37
CA ASP A 51 13.16 -11.93 23.30
C ASP A 51 11.66 -11.87 22.99
N PHE A 52 11.12 -12.76 22.15
CA PHE A 52 9.68 -12.86 21.88
C PHE A 52 8.86 -13.27 23.11
N LEU A 53 9.51 -13.98 24.04
CA LEU A 53 8.88 -14.47 25.26
C LEU A 53 8.90 -13.42 26.38
N LYS A 54 9.71 -12.37 26.30
CA LYS A 54 9.70 -11.25 27.26
C LYS A 54 8.37 -10.51 27.20
N ASP A 55 7.88 -10.14 28.38
CA ASP A 55 6.69 -9.29 28.49
C ASP A 55 7.13 -7.84 28.37
N ASP A 56 7.20 -7.38 27.12
CA ASP A 56 7.64 -6.04 26.79
C ASP A 56 6.50 -5.24 26.15
N PRO A 57 5.96 -4.23 26.86
CA PRO A 57 4.89 -3.37 26.32
C PRO A 57 5.36 -2.53 25.13
N GLU A 58 6.67 -2.38 24.90
CA GLU A 58 7.20 -1.73 23.69
C GLU A 58 7.08 -2.64 22.46
N THR A 59 7.15 -3.95 22.67
CA THR A 59 7.05 -4.96 21.60
C THR A 59 5.59 -5.26 21.25
N PHE A 60 4.70 -5.37 22.25
CA PHE A 60 3.26 -5.63 22.06
C PHE A 60 2.42 -4.65 22.87
N PRO A 61 2.30 -3.39 22.42
CA PRO A 61 1.53 -2.38 23.14
C PRO A 61 0.04 -2.74 23.19
N ALA A 62 -0.63 -2.26 24.23
CA ALA A 62 -2.08 -2.35 24.29
C ALA A 62 -2.73 -1.58 23.12
N PRO A 63 -3.84 -2.05 22.55
CA PRO A 63 -4.52 -1.35 21.48
C PRO A 63 -4.99 0.03 21.97
N LEU A 64 -4.72 1.05 21.17
CA LEU A 64 -5.31 2.37 21.38
C LEU A 64 -6.78 2.30 20.93
N MET A 65 -7.69 2.07 21.88
CA MET A 65 -9.14 2.11 21.59
C MET A 65 -9.70 3.49 21.88
N LEU A 66 -10.27 4.16 20.88
CA LEU A 66 -10.96 5.43 21.03
C LEU A 66 -12.48 5.24 21.01
N PRO A 67 -13.26 6.14 21.63
CA PRO A 67 -14.72 6.10 21.51
C PRO A 67 -15.17 6.17 20.05
N GLY A 68 -15.98 5.20 19.63
CA GLY A 68 -16.52 5.14 18.26
C GLY A 68 -15.68 4.29 17.29
N ASP A 69 -14.53 3.76 17.72
CA ASP A 69 -13.78 2.79 16.92
C ASP A 69 -14.57 1.48 16.75
N ASP A 70 -14.31 0.77 15.65
CA ASP A 70 -14.95 -0.53 15.36
C ASP A 70 -14.72 -1.53 16.49
N LEU A 71 -13.49 -1.61 17.02
CA LEU A 71 -13.14 -2.50 18.13
C LEU A 71 -13.87 -2.15 19.44
N ALA A 72 -14.28 -0.89 19.62
CA ALA A 72 -15.07 -0.48 20.78
C ALA A 72 -16.56 -0.80 20.62
N SER A 73 -17.03 -0.90 19.36
CA SER A 73 -18.43 -1.15 19.01
C SER A 73 -18.75 -2.64 18.89
N ASP A 74 -17.80 -3.44 18.38
CA ASP A 74 -17.89 -4.89 18.28
C ASP A 74 -16.56 -5.53 18.73
N PRO A 75 -16.39 -5.76 20.05
CA PRO A 75 -15.16 -6.34 20.61
C PRO A 75 -14.84 -7.76 20.13
N ASP A 76 -15.83 -8.48 19.62
CA ASP A 76 -15.69 -9.85 19.11
C ASP A 76 -15.54 -9.90 17.58
N ALA A 77 -15.51 -8.73 16.92
CA ALA A 77 -15.37 -8.61 15.47
C ALA A 77 -14.08 -9.28 14.96
N TYR A 78 -14.25 -10.12 13.92
CA TYR A 78 -13.19 -10.59 13.01
C TYR A 78 -11.84 -10.95 13.64
N THR A 79 -11.83 -11.79 14.68
CA THR A 79 -10.56 -12.37 15.15
C THR A 79 -10.02 -13.40 14.14
N GLN A 80 -8.71 -13.38 13.89
CA GLN A 80 -8.01 -14.39 13.08
C GLN A 80 -6.88 -14.99 13.91
N SER A 81 -6.88 -16.32 14.09
CA SER A 81 -5.76 -16.99 14.74
C SER A 81 -4.55 -17.08 13.80
N PHE A 82 -3.35 -17.26 14.37
CA PHE A 82 -2.15 -17.51 13.58
C PHE A 82 -2.31 -18.74 12.68
N GLN A 83 -3.01 -19.78 13.17
CA GLN A 83 -3.27 -21.02 12.45
C GLN A 83 -4.24 -20.75 11.28
N ASP A 84 -5.32 -20.00 11.51
CA ASP A 84 -6.25 -19.61 10.44
C ASP A 84 -5.54 -18.80 9.37
N TRP A 85 -4.66 -17.87 9.77
CA TRP A 85 -3.80 -17.14 8.84
C TRP A 85 -2.85 -18.07 8.09
N LYS A 86 -2.08 -18.91 8.80
CA LYS A 86 -1.03 -19.79 8.25
C LYS A 86 -1.60 -20.82 7.28
N TYR A 87 -2.75 -21.40 7.60
CA TYR A 87 -3.42 -22.44 6.81
C TYR A 87 -4.55 -21.88 5.94
N SER A 88 -4.70 -20.55 5.85
CA SER A 88 -5.68 -19.93 4.97
C SER A 88 -5.43 -20.34 3.53
N LYS A 89 -6.46 -20.89 2.88
CA LYS A 89 -6.44 -21.25 1.46
C LYS A 89 -6.18 -20.06 0.51
N TYR A 90 -6.32 -18.83 1.02
CA TYR A 90 -6.08 -17.61 0.26
C TYR A 90 -4.67 -17.04 0.48
N ARG A 91 -3.89 -17.60 1.41
CA ARG A 91 -2.52 -17.14 1.67
C ARG A 91 -1.57 -17.69 0.61
N ASN A 92 -0.76 -16.81 0.02
CA ASN A 92 0.35 -17.23 -0.82
C ASN A 92 1.45 -17.86 0.05
N SER A 93 1.90 -19.05 -0.32
CA SER A 93 3.05 -19.69 0.33
C SER A 93 4.33 -18.98 -0.05
N ILE A 94 5.16 -18.70 0.96
CA ILE A 94 6.55 -18.28 0.76
C ILE A 94 7.33 -19.57 0.48
N THR A 95 8.03 -19.65 -0.65
CA THR A 95 8.82 -20.82 -1.04
C THR A 95 10.25 -20.40 -1.35
N ALA A 96 11.18 -21.36 -1.42
CA ALA A 96 12.56 -21.06 -1.84
C ALA A 96 12.63 -20.38 -3.22
N SER A 97 11.67 -20.68 -4.09
CA SER A 97 11.53 -20.09 -5.42
C SER A 97 10.72 -18.80 -5.46
N ARG A 98 9.96 -18.44 -4.40
CA ARG A 98 9.07 -17.27 -4.36
C ARG A 98 9.18 -16.57 -3.02
N LYS A 99 10.20 -15.72 -2.89
CA LYS A 99 10.60 -15.07 -1.63
C LYS A 99 11.01 -13.60 -1.80
N THR A 100 10.74 -13.02 -2.96
CA THR A 100 11.12 -11.65 -3.29
C THR A 100 9.88 -10.77 -3.44
N ILE A 101 9.80 -9.65 -2.72
CA ILE A 101 8.83 -8.60 -2.98
C ILE A 101 9.46 -7.62 -3.96
N TYR A 102 8.78 -7.32 -5.06
CA TYR A 102 9.21 -6.32 -6.01
C TYR A 102 8.39 -5.04 -5.83
N VAL A 103 9.07 -3.90 -5.70
CA VAL A 103 8.47 -2.57 -5.68
C VAL A 103 8.76 -1.91 -7.01
N MET A 104 7.73 -1.58 -7.77
CA MET A 104 7.85 -0.84 -9.02
C MET A 104 7.50 0.63 -8.78
N GLN A 105 8.32 1.50 -9.36
CA GLN A 105 8.14 2.94 -9.27
C GLN A 105 6.98 3.41 -10.16
N ASN A 106 6.62 4.69 -10.02
CA ASN A 106 5.65 5.33 -10.89
C ASN A 106 6.05 5.14 -12.37
N PRO A 107 5.12 4.74 -13.26
CA PRO A 107 5.40 4.64 -14.69
C PRO A 107 5.98 5.93 -15.25
N GLU A 108 6.92 5.80 -16.20
CA GLU A 108 7.41 6.95 -16.94
C GLU A 108 6.30 7.54 -17.81
N ILE A 109 6.35 8.84 -18.07
CA ILE A 109 5.37 9.52 -18.93
C ILE A 109 6.05 9.81 -20.26
N ASP A 110 5.51 9.28 -21.37
CA ASP A 110 6.05 9.55 -22.68
C ASP A 110 5.85 11.01 -23.09
N SER A 111 6.74 11.48 -23.97
CA SER A 111 6.71 12.82 -24.54
C SER A 111 5.39 13.18 -25.25
N GLU A 112 4.70 12.20 -25.83
CA GLU A 112 3.41 12.40 -26.50
C GLU A 112 2.23 12.57 -25.53
N VAL A 113 2.39 12.15 -24.27
CA VAL A 113 1.36 12.22 -23.22
C VAL A 113 1.81 13.06 -22.02
N LYS A 114 2.69 14.04 -22.23
CA LYS A 114 3.19 14.95 -21.17
C LYS A 114 2.11 15.64 -20.34
N PHE A 115 0.91 15.82 -20.89
CA PHE A 115 -0.23 16.38 -20.15
C PHE A 115 -0.61 15.55 -18.92
N LEU A 116 -0.21 14.27 -18.85
CA LEU A 116 -0.41 13.41 -17.68
C LEU A 116 0.33 13.92 -16.44
N HIS A 117 1.38 14.73 -16.57
CA HIS A 117 2.00 15.39 -15.41
C HIS A 117 0.99 16.29 -14.66
N ASP A 118 0.02 16.86 -15.36
CA ASP A 118 -1.03 17.65 -14.71
C ASP A 118 -2.05 16.79 -13.95
N TRP A 119 -2.05 15.47 -14.18
CA TRP A 119 -2.94 14.52 -13.50
C TRP A 119 -2.33 13.99 -12.20
N THR A 120 -1.03 14.20 -11.96
CA THR A 120 -0.36 13.81 -10.71
C THR A 120 -0.40 14.91 -9.65
N THR A 121 -0.99 16.07 -9.95
CA THR A 121 -1.01 17.24 -9.07
C THR A 121 -2.45 17.64 -8.75
N PRO A 122 -2.79 17.92 -7.48
CA PRO A 122 -4.12 18.38 -7.14
C PRO A 122 -4.41 19.76 -7.75
N LEU A 123 -5.65 19.98 -8.20
CA LEU A 123 -6.16 21.21 -8.82
C LEU A 123 -6.36 22.34 -7.81
N GLN A 124 -6.64 22.00 -6.55
CA GLN A 124 -6.80 22.96 -5.45
C GLN A 124 -5.73 22.66 -4.41
N SER A 125 -4.63 23.40 -4.40
CA SER A 125 -3.88 23.59 -3.16
C SER A 125 -4.77 24.40 -2.22
N HIS A 126 -4.98 23.98 -0.97
CA HIS A 126 -5.85 24.75 -0.08
C HIS A 126 -5.35 26.21 0.00
N ARG A 127 -6.23 27.14 -0.38
CA ARG A 127 -6.00 28.59 -0.23
C ARG A 127 -5.82 28.89 1.27
N GLY A 128 -4.58 28.90 1.75
CA GLY A 128 -4.24 29.39 3.10
C GLY A 128 -3.43 28.45 3.99
N GLY A 129 -3.12 27.22 3.55
CA GLY A 129 -2.14 26.37 4.24
C GLY A 129 -0.72 26.76 3.85
N ASN A 130 0.22 26.82 4.80
CA ASN A 130 1.63 26.83 4.44
C ASN A 130 1.88 25.65 3.51
N ASP A 131 2.32 25.93 2.29
CA ASP A 131 2.63 24.98 1.23
C ASP A 131 3.80 24.10 1.70
N THR A 132 3.54 23.20 2.64
CA THR A 132 4.49 22.18 3.04
C THR A 132 4.58 21.27 1.85
N ASN A 133 5.60 21.50 1.02
CA ASN A 133 5.98 20.68 -0.11
C ASN A 133 6.38 19.28 0.41
N LEU A 134 5.37 18.53 0.85
CA LEU A 134 5.50 17.16 1.31
C LEU A 134 5.85 16.35 0.08
N LYS A 135 7.07 15.79 0.12
CA LYS A 135 7.54 14.93 -0.95
C LYS A 135 6.75 13.64 -0.91
N HIS A 136 6.35 13.15 -2.08
CA HIS A 136 5.85 11.78 -2.21
C HIS A 136 6.88 10.80 -1.61
N PRO A 137 6.41 9.74 -0.94
CA PRO A 137 7.30 8.71 -0.41
C PRO A 137 8.17 8.16 -1.54
N GLN A 138 9.47 8.08 -1.31
CA GLN A 138 10.38 7.55 -2.30
C GLN A 138 10.27 6.02 -2.33
N PRO A 139 10.53 5.38 -3.49
CA PRO A 139 10.50 3.92 -3.58
C PRO A 139 11.41 3.22 -2.55
N ASP A 140 12.52 3.86 -2.18
CA ASP A 140 13.43 3.36 -1.14
C ASP A 140 12.78 3.36 0.26
N ASP A 141 11.98 4.37 0.61
CA ASP A 141 11.25 4.42 1.87
C ASP A 141 10.28 3.23 1.98
N ILE A 142 9.60 2.92 0.86
CA ILE A 142 8.66 1.80 0.77
C ILE A 142 9.40 0.46 0.82
N ARG A 143 10.54 0.33 0.11
CA ARG A 143 11.39 -0.86 0.17
C ARG A 143 11.83 -1.15 1.60
N ASP A 144 12.33 -0.15 2.30
CA ASP A 144 12.87 -0.29 3.67
C ASP A 144 11.76 -0.66 4.66
N TYR A 145 10.60 -0.01 4.55
CA TYR A 145 9.42 -0.36 5.33
C TYR A 145 8.99 -1.81 5.10
N LEU A 146 8.88 -2.24 3.84
CA LEU A 146 8.49 -3.61 3.50
C LEU A 146 9.52 -4.64 3.96
N ALA A 147 10.81 -4.33 3.87
CA ALA A 147 11.88 -5.21 4.34
C ALA A 147 11.85 -5.38 5.87
N ALA A 148 11.51 -4.32 6.60
CA ALA A 148 11.34 -4.37 8.05
C ALA A 148 10.06 -5.16 8.43
N PHE A 149 8.94 -4.90 7.76
CA PHE A 149 7.65 -5.52 8.09
C PHE A 149 7.57 -6.99 7.65
N TYR A 150 8.01 -7.31 6.43
CA TYR A 150 8.05 -8.66 5.89
C TYR A 150 9.41 -9.31 6.14
N HIS A 151 9.75 -9.43 7.43
CA HIS A 151 11.05 -9.93 7.86
C HIS A 151 11.43 -11.26 7.19
N GLY A 152 12.66 -11.33 6.67
CA GLY A 152 13.22 -12.50 5.99
C GLY A 152 12.87 -12.63 4.50
N LEU A 153 12.00 -11.77 3.96
CA LEU A 153 11.81 -11.63 2.51
C LEU A 153 12.80 -10.62 1.93
N GLU A 154 13.28 -10.91 0.72
CA GLU A 154 14.08 -9.95 -0.04
C GLU A 154 13.14 -8.91 -0.66
N VAL A 155 13.50 -7.63 -0.64
CA VAL A 155 12.71 -6.56 -1.27
C VAL A 155 13.57 -5.84 -2.32
N LYS A 156 13.13 -5.86 -3.58
CA LYS A 156 13.85 -5.26 -4.71
C LYS A 156 13.04 -4.16 -5.35
N ILE A 157 13.71 -3.11 -5.83
CA ILE A 157 13.08 -2.09 -6.66
C ILE A 157 13.26 -2.48 -8.13
N LEU A 158 12.17 -2.49 -8.89
CA LEU A 158 12.20 -2.61 -10.35
C LEU A 158 12.39 -1.22 -10.98
N PRO A 159 13.24 -1.08 -12.01
CA PRO A 159 13.45 0.18 -12.71
C PRO A 159 12.16 0.72 -13.33
N SER A 160 11.97 2.05 -13.32
CA SER A 160 10.84 2.71 -14.00
C SER A 160 10.83 2.49 -15.51
N SER A 161 12.00 2.27 -16.12
CA SER A 161 12.17 2.12 -17.57
C SER A 161 11.43 0.91 -18.16
N THR A 162 10.95 -0.02 -17.34
CA THR A 162 10.16 -1.16 -17.79
C THR A 162 8.69 -0.79 -18.05
N LEU A 163 8.25 0.40 -17.64
CA LEU A 163 6.84 0.78 -17.62
C LEU A 163 6.65 2.25 -18.01
N ARG A 164 5.83 2.50 -19.02
CA ARG A 164 5.61 3.86 -19.53
C ARG A 164 4.19 4.12 -19.99
N PHE A 165 3.62 5.25 -19.62
CA PHE A 165 2.40 5.76 -20.22
C PHE A 165 2.67 6.29 -21.63
N VAL A 166 1.88 5.83 -22.60
CA VAL A 166 1.97 6.15 -24.02
C VAL A 166 0.57 6.47 -24.57
N PRO A 167 0.45 7.09 -25.76
CA PRO A 167 -0.84 7.17 -26.44
C PRO A 167 -1.46 5.79 -26.64
N TRP A 168 -2.76 5.63 -26.33
CA TRP A 168 -3.47 4.40 -26.65
C TRP A 168 -3.55 4.22 -28.18
N GLU A 169 -4.03 5.25 -28.88
CA GLU A 169 -4.11 5.30 -30.35
C GLU A 169 -2.97 6.15 -30.93
N PRO A 170 -2.31 5.69 -32.01
CA PRO A 170 -1.32 6.49 -32.73
C PRO A 170 -2.04 7.68 -33.41
N ASN A 171 -1.49 8.89 -33.24
CA ASN A 171 -1.99 10.16 -33.77
C ASN A 171 -3.06 10.89 -32.90
N LEU A 172 -2.75 11.14 -31.64
CA LEU A 172 -3.37 12.25 -30.89
C LEU A 172 -2.85 13.61 -31.42
N SER A 173 -2.91 13.86 -32.74
CA SER A 173 -2.35 15.05 -33.39
C SER A 173 -3.08 16.35 -33.07
N LYS A 174 -4.04 16.32 -32.15
CA LYS A 174 -4.70 17.43 -31.44
C LYS A 174 -5.75 16.79 -30.51
N PRO A 175 -5.77 17.09 -29.19
CA PRO A 175 -6.90 16.71 -28.37
C PRO A 175 -8.14 17.45 -28.90
N LYS A 176 -9.00 16.75 -29.66
CA LYS A 176 -10.36 17.20 -29.93
C LYS A 176 -11.05 17.22 -28.57
N ILE A 177 -11.41 18.41 -28.07
CA ILE A 177 -12.37 18.86 -27.01
C ILE A 177 -12.92 17.84 -25.97
N LYS A 178 -13.06 16.56 -26.28
CA LYS A 178 -13.42 15.47 -25.36
C LYS A 178 -12.24 15.06 -24.47
N PHE A 179 -12.57 14.78 -23.22
CA PHE A 179 -11.70 14.09 -22.27
C PHE A 179 -11.22 12.77 -22.88
N LEU A 180 -9.95 12.44 -22.67
CA LEU A 180 -9.36 11.21 -23.20
C LEU A 180 -9.95 10.04 -22.43
N GLU A 181 -10.58 9.06 -23.10
CA GLU A 181 -11.21 7.93 -22.42
C GLU A 181 -10.19 6.84 -22.04
N TYR A 182 -9.10 6.72 -22.81
CA TYR A 182 -8.09 5.67 -22.68
C TYR A 182 -6.67 6.21 -22.84
N ILE A 183 -5.75 5.70 -22.01
CA ILE A 183 -4.30 5.83 -22.21
C ILE A 183 -3.67 4.44 -22.35
N GLY A 184 -2.51 4.38 -23.01
CA GLY A 184 -1.73 3.16 -23.09
C GLY A 184 -0.75 3.06 -21.92
N LEU A 185 -0.58 1.87 -21.38
CA LEU A 185 0.52 1.52 -20.49
C LEU A 185 1.39 0.49 -21.20
N GLN A 186 2.61 0.89 -21.57
CA GLN A 186 3.58 0.07 -22.29
C GLN A 186 4.40 -0.75 -21.29
N ILE A 187 4.40 -2.07 -21.46
CA ILE A 187 5.19 -3.07 -20.72
C ILE A 187 5.98 -3.87 -21.74
N GLY A 188 7.29 -3.64 -21.82
CA GLY A 188 8.10 -4.22 -22.90
C GLY A 188 7.53 -3.85 -24.27
N GLU A 189 7.15 -4.86 -25.06
CA GLU A 189 6.50 -4.67 -26.38
C GLU A 189 4.97 -4.60 -26.30
N GLU A 190 4.37 -4.96 -25.16
CA GLU A 190 2.92 -5.00 -24.98
C GLU A 190 2.37 -3.66 -24.52
N ARG A 191 1.16 -3.35 -24.98
CA ARG A 191 0.44 -2.11 -24.63
C ARG A 191 -0.91 -2.46 -24.03
N HIS A 192 -1.09 -2.10 -22.77
CA HIS A 192 -2.34 -2.30 -22.05
C HIS A 192 -3.18 -1.04 -22.15
N ARG A 193 -4.49 -1.22 -22.41
CA ARG A 193 -5.45 -0.12 -22.40
C ARG A 193 -5.85 0.17 -20.96
N ILE A 194 -5.64 1.41 -20.51
CA ILE A 194 -6.06 1.88 -19.20
C ILE A 194 -7.21 2.85 -19.40
N ARG A 195 -8.38 2.53 -18.84
CA ARG A 195 -9.52 3.44 -18.77
C ARG A 195 -9.21 4.61 -17.86
N THR A 196 -9.73 5.76 -18.24
CA THR A 196 -9.58 6.99 -17.47
C THR A 196 -10.92 7.72 -17.39
N ARG A 197 -11.11 8.50 -16.33
CA ARG A 197 -12.28 9.35 -16.15
C ARG A 197 -11.92 10.68 -15.50
N PRO A 198 -12.72 11.74 -15.65
CA PRO A 198 -12.58 12.93 -14.81
C PRO A 198 -12.76 12.56 -13.33
N ALA A 199 -11.98 13.16 -12.43
CA ALA A 199 -12.19 12.91 -11.00
C ALA A 199 -13.52 13.54 -10.54
N PRO A 200 -14.43 12.79 -9.91
CA PRO A 200 -15.78 13.27 -9.59
C PRO A 200 -15.79 14.43 -8.58
N ASP A 201 -14.77 14.52 -7.73
CA ASP A 201 -14.61 15.56 -6.71
C ASP A 201 -13.85 16.80 -7.22
N ASN A 202 -13.34 16.77 -8.46
CA ASN A 202 -12.53 17.83 -9.05
C ASN A 202 -11.27 18.20 -8.25
N ILE A 203 -10.77 17.31 -7.38
CA ILE A 203 -9.49 17.52 -6.68
C ILE A 203 -8.33 17.20 -7.63
N TYR A 204 -8.46 16.17 -8.47
CA TYR A 204 -7.51 15.86 -9.54
C TYR A 204 -8.18 16.04 -10.91
N LYS A 205 -7.39 16.22 -11.97
CA LYS A 205 -7.95 16.33 -13.34
C LYS A 205 -8.62 15.05 -13.80
N ALA A 206 -8.07 13.90 -13.41
CA ALA A 206 -8.45 12.60 -13.93
C ALA A 206 -8.07 11.48 -12.95
N GLN A 207 -8.69 10.32 -13.14
CA GLN A 207 -8.40 9.08 -12.44
C GLN A 207 -8.13 7.96 -13.42
N LEU A 208 -7.31 6.99 -13.01
CA LEU A 208 -7.06 5.75 -13.75
C LEU A 208 -7.85 4.59 -13.15
N ASP A 209 -8.35 3.71 -14.01
CA ASP A 209 -9.01 2.47 -13.59
C ASP A 209 -7.98 1.50 -12.99
N ILE A 210 -8.19 1.12 -11.74
CA ILE A 210 -7.24 0.25 -11.03
C ILE A 210 -7.27 -1.18 -11.53
N ALA A 211 -8.41 -1.66 -12.05
CA ALA A 211 -8.53 -3.04 -12.50
C ALA A 211 -7.71 -3.24 -13.79
N ASP A 212 -7.70 -2.25 -14.68
CA ASP A 212 -6.85 -2.24 -15.86
C ASP A 212 -5.35 -2.21 -15.47
N LEU A 213 -4.97 -1.40 -14.48
CA LEU A 213 -3.60 -1.36 -13.96
C LEU A 213 -3.18 -2.68 -13.28
N LEU A 214 -4.07 -3.28 -12.48
CA LEU A 214 -3.82 -4.58 -11.85
C LEU A 214 -3.62 -5.68 -12.89
N SER A 215 -4.45 -5.69 -13.94
CA SER A 215 -4.31 -6.65 -15.03
C SER A 215 -2.98 -6.49 -15.76
N ALA A 216 -2.56 -5.25 -16.05
CA ALA A 216 -1.27 -4.98 -16.68
C ALA A 216 -0.08 -5.37 -15.77
N ALA A 217 -0.19 -5.13 -14.46
CA ALA A 217 0.86 -5.46 -13.50
C ALA A 217 1.11 -6.97 -13.36
N GLU A 218 0.17 -7.83 -13.76
CA GLU A 218 0.38 -9.28 -13.79
C GLU A 218 1.45 -9.70 -14.79
N ASP A 219 1.56 -8.99 -15.92
CA ASP A 219 2.55 -9.27 -16.97
C ASP A 219 3.96 -8.81 -16.59
N LEU A 220 4.06 -7.97 -15.56
CA LEU A 220 5.32 -7.52 -14.97
C LEU A 220 5.85 -8.42 -13.86
N LEU A 221 5.04 -9.37 -13.37
CA LEU A 221 5.32 -10.14 -12.17
C LEU A 221 6.46 -11.14 -12.40
N PRO A 222 7.65 -10.96 -11.79
CA PRO A 222 8.76 -11.89 -11.96
C PRO A 222 8.42 -13.30 -11.46
N GLU A 223 9.05 -14.32 -12.06
CA GLU A 223 8.79 -15.72 -11.69
C GLU A 223 9.10 -16.00 -10.20
N ASP A 224 10.15 -15.37 -9.68
CA ASP A 224 10.61 -15.52 -8.29
C ASP A 224 9.89 -14.60 -7.29
N ALA A 225 8.93 -13.80 -7.77
CA ALA A 225 8.21 -12.85 -6.94
C ALA A 225 7.25 -13.56 -5.98
N PHE A 226 7.39 -13.25 -4.69
CA PHE A 226 6.32 -13.44 -3.72
C PHE A 226 5.16 -12.48 -4.02
N ALA A 227 5.47 -11.21 -4.32
CA ALA A 227 4.52 -10.18 -4.71
C ALA A 227 5.18 -9.06 -5.53
N LEU A 228 4.37 -8.32 -6.29
CA LEU A 228 4.74 -7.07 -6.95
C LEU A 228 3.81 -5.95 -6.48
N VAL A 229 4.40 -4.80 -6.14
CA VAL A 229 3.71 -3.59 -5.72
C VAL A 229 4.05 -2.48 -6.71
N LEU A 230 3.08 -2.01 -7.48
CA LEU A 230 3.23 -0.83 -8.34
C LEU A 230 2.81 0.42 -7.58
N LEU A 231 3.72 1.38 -7.47
CA LEU A 231 3.45 2.70 -6.96
C LEU A 231 3.01 3.62 -8.09
N THR A 232 2.04 4.50 -7.85
CA THR A 232 1.63 5.54 -8.79
C THR A 232 1.34 6.85 -8.08
N ASN A 233 1.49 7.97 -8.80
CA ASN A 233 1.09 9.29 -8.31
C ASN A 233 -0.22 9.77 -8.94
N MET A 234 -0.85 8.91 -9.75
CA MET A 234 -2.15 9.17 -10.36
C MET A 234 -3.27 8.80 -9.40
N ASP A 235 -4.34 9.59 -9.40
CA ASP A 235 -5.55 9.25 -8.66
C ASP A 235 -6.26 8.03 -9.28
N LEU A 236 -6.93 7.21 -8.48
CA LEU A 236 -7.44 5.90 -8.91
C LEU A 236 -8.94 5.73 -8.62
N TYR A 237 -9.58 4.87 -9.40
CA TYR A 237 -10.94 4.38 -9.15
C TYR A 237 -11.08 2.91 -9.52
N GLU A 238 -12.11 2.23 -9.00
CA GLU A 238 -12.44 0.86 -9.38
C GLU A 238 -13.80 0.76 -10.09
N ASN A 239 -14.79 1.51 -9.64
CA ASN A 239 -16.14 1.51 -10.21
C ASN A 239 -16.76 2.93 -10.23
N GLU A 240 -17.96 3.05 -10.79
CA GLU A 240 -18.66 4.32 -10.97
C GLU A 240 -19.10 4.97 -9.65
N ASP A 241 -19.30 4.17 -8.59
CA ASP A 241 -19.76 4.64 -7.28
C ASP A 241 -18.60 5.16 -6.41
N ASP A 242 -17.36 4.78 -6.71
CA ASP A 242 -16.19 5.25 -5.99
C ASP A 242 -15.96 6.74 -6.25
N THR A 243 -15.70 7.54 -5.21
CA THR A 243 -15.14 8.88 -5.41
C THR A 243 -13.67 8.78 -5.83
N PHE A 244 -12.89 7.97 -5.10
CA PHE A 244 -11.52 7.57 -5.41
C PHE A 244 -11.18 6.33 -4.57
N ILE A 245 -10.05 5.69 -4.89
CA ILE A 245 -9.42 4.70 -4.01
C ILE A 245 -7.91 4.95 -3.93
N CYS A 246 -7.30 4.59 -2.81
CA CYS A 246 -5.85 4.73 -2.65
C CYS A 246 -5.06 3.55 -3.23
N GLY A 247 -5.71 2.46 -3.57
CA GLY A 247 -5.04 1.25 -4.04
C GLY A 247 -5.90 0.01 -3.87
N ARG A 248 -5.42 -1.09 -4.45
CA ARG A 248 -6.06 -2.41 -4.36
C ARG A 248 -5.01 -3.49 -4.58
N ALA A 249 -5.25 -4.65 -3.98
CA ALA A 249 -4.43 -5.83 -4.16
C ALA A 249 -5.26 -7.01 -4.69
N TYR A 250 -4.74 -7.71 -5.68
CA TYR A 250 -5.20 -9.04 -6.06
C TYR A 250 -4.31 -10.06 -5.37
N GLY A 251 -4.61 -10.34 -4.09
CA GLY A 251 -3.78 -11.19 -3.24
C GLY A 251 -3.40 -12.52 -3.90
N ARG A 252 -4.36 -13.26 -4.47
CA ARG A 252 -4.09 -14.53 -5.18
C ARG A 252 -3.23 -14.35 -6.43
N ARG A 253 -3.30 -13.19 -7.09
CA ARG A 253 -2.49 -12.87 -8.28
C ARG A 253 -1.16 -12.20 -7.93
N ARG A 254 -0.90 -11.95 -6.64
CA ARG A 254 0.37 -11.44 -6.09
C ARG A 254 0.72 -10.03 -6.58
N VAL A 255 -0.25 -9.24 -7.00
CA VAL A 255 -0.06 -7.86 -7.47
C VAL A 255 -0.87 -6.88 -6.62
N ALA A 256 -0.31 -5.70 -6.39
CA ALA A 256 -0.97 -4.59 -5.75
C ALA A 256 -0.59 -3.27 -6.43
N ILE A 257 -1.56 -2.36 -6.54
CA ILE A 257 -1.34 -0.98 -7.01
C ILE A 257 -1.64 -0.04 -5.85
N ILE A 258 -0.75 0.91 -5.59
CA ILE A 258 -0.89 1.89 -4.52
C ILE A 258 -0.67 3.28 -5.11
N SER A 259 -1.63 4.17 -4.93
CA SER A 259 -1.54 5.57 -5.28
C SER A 259 -1.12 6.42 -4.09
N SER A 260 -0.16 7.31 -4.33
CA SER A 260 0.24 8.34 -3.39
C SER A 260 -0.51 9.66 -3.58
N ALA A 261 -1.39 9.78 -4.59
CA ALA A 261 -2.06 11.04 -4.95
C ALA A 261 -2.77 11.67 -3.74
N ARG A 262 -3.61 10.88 -3.06
CA ARG A 262 -4.46 11.36 -1.95
C ARG A 262 -3.78 11.40 -0.59
N TYR A 263 -2.47 11.10 -0.53
CA TYR A 263 -1.68 11.16 0.69
C TYR A 263 -0.84 12.44 0.81
N ASN A 264 -1.08 13.42 -0.06
CA ASN A 264 -0.55 14.77 0.09
C ASN A 264 -1.65 15.71 0.63
N PRO A 265 -1.73 15.95 1.95
CA PRO A 265 -2.68 16.90 2.53
C PRO A 265 -2.19 18.33 2.27
N THR A 266 -2.34 18.81 1.03
CA THR A 266 -2.17 20.24 0.67
C THR A 266 -3.44 21.01 0.89
#